data_AF-A0AAW0ESU3-F1
#
_entry.id   AF-A0AAW0ESU3-F1
#
_cell.length_a   1.000
_cell.length_b   1.000
_cell.length_c   1.000
_cell.angle_alpha   90.00
_cell.angle_beta   90.00
_cell.angle_gamma   90.00
#
_symmetry.space_group_name_H-M   'P 1'
#
loop_
_entity.id
_entity.type
_entity.pdbx_description
1 polymer ?
#
loop_
_entity_poly.entity_id
_entity_poly.type
_entity_poly.pdbx_seq_one_letter_code
_entity_poly.pdbx_strand_id
1 'polypeptide(L)'
;MLRLCLAFRTASVQRKPHLFPIDVTLKHTPGRLYLADRAVKSTAADPCFVCVDNAMACQSAESNAAAVLRSCMTKDRELFQYGRVRFQGLSAALVFRHNQLVFQGVGDATVQTLETSLHHNDVFALLSGISPHENIPAWARAVEKAILDGDVEYVAEEMLLQLRCPTEGSTSVVAKISKFSTGLPEPPRISHAM
;
A
#
# COMPACT_ATOMS: atom_id res chain seq x y z
N MET A 1 -5.78 -9.83 -48.17
CA MET A 1 -7.02 -10.48 -47.70
C MET A 1 -6.81 -10.93 -46.26
N LEU A 2 -7.70 -10.43 -45.37
CA LEU A 2 -7.95 -10.77 -43.95
C LEU A 2 -6.76 -11.05 -43.00
N ARG A 3 -6.33 -9.99 -42.29
CA ARG A 3 -5.75 -10.10 -40.93
C ARG A 3 -6.88 -10.42 -39.97
N LEU A 4 -6.89 -11.62 -39.41
CA LEU A 4 -7.79 -12.01 -38.33
C LEU A 4 -7.30 -11.35 -37.03
N CYS A 5 -7.73 -10.12 -36.77
CA CYS A 5 -7.60 -9.52 -35.44
C CYS A 5 -8.60 -10.21 -34.51
N LEU A 6 -8.13 -11.26 -33.82
CA LEU A 6 -8.84 -11.83 -32.67
C LEU A 6 -8.93 -10.73 -31.60
N ALA A 7 -10.07 -10.02 -31.61
CA ALA A 7 -10.50 -9.25 -30.47
C ALA A 7 -10.73 -10.23 -29.32
N PHE A 8 -9.74 -10.38 -28.45
CA PHE A 8 -9.97 -10.97 -27.15
C PHE A 8 -11.04 -10.12 -26.48
N ARG A 9 -12.21 -10.73 -26.27
CA ARG A 9 -13.22 -10.20 -25.37
C ARG A 9 -12.53 -10.05 -24.02
N THR A 10 -12.13 -8.83 -23.69
CA THR A 10 -11.79 -8.45 -22.33
C THR A 10 -13.05 -8.70 -21.53
N ALA A 11 -13.11 -9.84 -20.84
CA ALA A 11 -13.93 -9.94 -19.67
C ALA A 11 -13.55 -8.71 -18.84
N SER A 12 -14.49 -7.79 -18.64
CA SER A 12 -14.32 -6.71 -17.67
C SER A 12 -14.28 -7.39 -16.30
N VAL A 13 -13.13 -7.96 -15.97
CA VAL A 13 -12.82 -8.37 -14.61
C VAL A 13 -12.93 -7.08 -13.83
N GLN A 14 -13.97 -7.00 -13.01
CA GLN A 14 -14.17 -5.88 -12.11
C GLN A 14 -12.87 -5.74 -11.31
N ARG A 15 -12.06 -4.72 -11.64
CA ARG A 15 -10.81 -4.43 -10.94
C ARG A 15 -11.19 -4.07 -9.51
N LYS A 16 -11.10 -5.07 -8.63
CA LYS A 16 -11.31 -4.90 -7.20
C LYS A 16 -9.90 -4.88 -6.60
N PRO A 17 -9.38 -3.69 -6.25
CA PRO A 17 -8.04 -3.60 -5.68
C PRO A 17 -7.98 -4.30 -4.31
N HIS A 18 -9.14 -4.61 -3.71
CA HIS A 18 -9.24 -5.13 -2.36
C HIS A 18 -9.05 -6.66 -2.30
N LEU A 19 -7.93 -7.09 -1.72
CA LEU A 19 -7.72 -8.49 -1.31
C LEU A 19 -8.32 -8.81 0.08
N PHE A 20 -8.94 -7.81 0.71
CA PHE A 20 -9.61 -7.88 2.00
C PHE A 20 -10.98 -7.19 1.94
N PRO A 21 -11.94 -7.58 2.80
CA PRO A 21 -13.11 -6.75 3.05
C PRO A 21 -12.66 -5.45 3.73
N ILE A 22 -12.97 -4.31 3.11
CA ILE A 22 -12.70 -2.98 3.66
C ILE A 22 -13.98 -2.47 4.30
N ASP A 23 -13.92 -2.21 5.61
CA ASP A 23 -14.97 -1.51 6.32
C ASP A 23 -14.69 0.00 6.30
N VAL A 24 -15.37 0.69 5.38
CA VAL A 24 -15.29 2.15 5.22
C VAL A 24 -16.10 2.92 6.28
N THR A 25 -16.85 2.21 7.14
CA THR A 25 -17.66 2.81 8.20
C THR A 25 -16.92 2.87 9.54
N LEU A 26 -15.72 2.29 9.61
CA LEU A 26 -14.92 2.23 10.82
C LEU A 26 -14.51 3.65 11.28
N LYS A 27 -15.02 4.06 12.44
CA LYS A 27 -14.67 5.36 13.05
C LYS A 27 -13.34 5.30 13.79
N HIS A 28 -12.66 6.45 13.88
CA HIS A 28 -11.49 6.58 14.75
C HIS A 28 -11.87 6.25 16.19
N THR A 29 -11.13 5.31 16.77
CA THR A 29 -11.27 4.93 18.17
C THR A 29 -10.04 5.41 18.92
N PRO A 30 -10.18 6.11 20.06
CA PRO A 30 -9.05 6.52 20.87
C PRO A 30 -8.11 5.35 21.16
N GLY A 31 -6.81 5.58 21.01
CA GLY A 31 -5.81 4.54 21.22
C GLY A 31 -5.54 3.64 20.00
N ARG A 32 -6.41 3.60 19.00
CA ARG A 32 -6.20 2.82 17.77
C ARG A 32 -5.40 3.60 16.72
N LEU A 33 -4.61 2.85 15.95
CA LEU A 33 -3.85 3.35 14.82
C LEU A 33 -4.75 3.52 13.60
N TYR A 34 -4.40 4.50 12.77
CA TYR A 34 -5.03 4.76 11.47
C TYR A 34 -3.98 5.27 10.46
N LEU A 35 -4.33 5.20 9.18
CA LEU A 35 -3.54 5.71 8.05
C LEU A 35 -3.85 7.21 7.86
N ALA A 36 -2.98 8.07 8.38
CA ALA A 36 -2.96 9.51 8.16
C ALA A 36 -2.03 9.86 6.98
N ASP A 37 -1.98 11.14 6.60
CA ASP A 37 -1.06 11.71 5.61
C ASP A 37 -0.87 10.75 4.42
N ARG A 38 -1.93 10.63 3.62
CA ARG A 38 -2.03 9.62 2.56
C ARG A 38 -1.62 10.22 1.24
N ALA A 39 -0.77 9.52 0.50
CA ALA A 39 -0.37 9.89 -0.84
C ALA A 39 -0.47 8.69 -1.78
N VAL A 40 -0.87 8.96 -3.02
CA VAL A 40 -0.92 7.98 -4.09
C VAL A 40 -0.29 8.56 -5.33
N LYS A 41 0.59 7.80 -5.96
CA LYS A 41 1.16 8.11 -7.27
C LYS A 41 0.96 6.91 -8.17
N SER A 42 0.68 7.15 -9.45
CA SER A 42 0.52 6.09 -10.42
C SER A 42 1.03 6.51 -11.79
N THR A 43 1.62 5.54 -12.51
CA THR A 43 1.95 5.64 -13.93
C THR A 43 0.95 4.86 -14.80
N ALA A 44 -0.02 4.18 -14.18
CA ALA A 44 -1.04 3.46 -14.92
C ALA A 44 -2.01 4.43 -15.61
N ALA A 45 -2.39 4.12 -16.86
CA ALA A 45 -3.40 4.88 -17.59
C ALA A 45 -4.78 4.85 -16.91
N ASP A 46 -5.06 3.79 -16.16
CA ASP A 46 -6.27 3.59 -15.38
C ASP A 46 -5.89 3.07 -13.98
N PRO A 47 -5.59 3.98 -13.03
CA PRO A 47 -5.03 3.63 -11.73
C PRO A 47 -6.10 3.06 -10.79
N CYS A 48 -5.87 1.85 -10.27
CA CYS A 48 -6.81 1.18 -9.38
C CYS A 48 -6.24 1.08 -7.96
N PHE A 49 -6.76 1.87 -7.01
CA PHE A 49 -6.24 1.93 -5.65
C PHE A 49 -7.28 2.31 -4.60
N VAL A 50 -6.95 2.06 -3.35
CA VAL A 50 -7.69 2.49 -2.16
C VAL A 50 -6.72 3.04 -1.14
N CYS A 51 -7.07 4.16 -0.52
CA CYS A 51 -6.37 4.66 0.65
C CYS A 51 -7.38 5.31 1.61
N VAL A 52 -7.81 4.54 2.60
CA VAL A 52 -8.77 4.94 3.64
C VAL A 52 -8.14 4.74 5.02
N ASP A 53 -8.83 5.15 6.08
CA ASP A 53 -8.24 5.25 7.43
C ASP A 53 -7.68 3.93 7.99
N ASN A 54 -8.19 2.78 7.56
CA ASN A 54 -7.79 1.47 8.07
C ASN A 54 -7.29 0.51 6.98
N ALA A 55 -7.24 0.94 5.72
CA ALA A 55 -6.90 0.07 4.61
C ALA A 55 -6.29 0.85 3.45
N MET A 56 -5.30 0.22 2.83
CA MET A 56 -4.67 0.70 1.61
C MET A 56 -4.54 -0.47 0.63
N ALA A 57 -4.73 -0.20 -0.65
CA ALA A 57 -4.57 -1.21 -1.69
C ALA A 57 -4.19 -0.57 -3.02
N CYS A 58 -3.48 -1.31 -3.87
CA CYS A 58 -3.14 -0.91 -5.22
C CYS A 58 -3.09 -2.13 -6.13
N GLN A 59 -3.52 -1.95 -7.37
CA GLN A 59 -3.59 -2.99 -8.38
C GLN A 59 -2.98 -2.51 -9.70
N SER A 60 -2.22 -3.39 -10.35
CA SER A 60 -1.82 -3.29 -11.75
C SER A 60 -2.36 -4.49 -12.53
N ALA A 61 -2.02 -4.61 -13.82
CA ALA A 61 -2.52 -5.69 -14.69
C ALA A 61 -2.29 -7.10 -14.11
N GLU A 62 -1.11 -7.33 -13.53
CA GLU A 62 -0.67 -8.66 -13.07
C GLU A 62 -0.34 -8.72 -11.57
N SER A 63 -0.52 -7.62 -10.84
CA SER A 63 -0.18 -7.58 -9.42
C SER A 63 -1.16 -6.79 -8.59
N ASN A 64 -1.23 -7.13 -7.31
CA ASN A 64 -2.08 -6.51 -6.32
C ASN A 64 -1.40 -6.58 -4.95
N ALA A 65 -1.38 -5.45 -4.26
CA ALA A 65 -1.04 -5.39 -2.84
C ALA A 65 -2.16 -4.70 -2.07
N ALA A 66 -2.51 -5.26 -0.93
CA ALA A 66 -3.44 -4.65 0.01
C ALA A 66 -2.94 -4.80 1.44
N ALA A 67 -3.21 -3.82 2.28
CA ALA A 67 -2.94 -3.85 3.70
C ALA A 67 -4.15 -3.34 4.47
N VAL A 68 -4.43 -3.97 5.61
CA VAL A 68 -5.46 -3.54 6.55
C VAL A 68 -4.88 -3.44 7.95
N LEU A 69 -5.24 -2.39 8.67
CA LEU A 69 -4.90 -2.24 10.07
C LEU A 69 -5.80 -3.13 10.92
N ARG A 70 -5.18 -3.81 11.89
CA ARG A 70 -5.85 -4.70 12.84
C ARG A 70 -5.32 -4.42 14.25
N SER A 71 -6.15 -4.76 15.23
CA SER A 71 -5.80 -4.63 16.63
C SER A 71 -6.31 -5.85 17.39
N CYS A 72 -5.53 -6.33 18.34
CA CYS A 72 -5.93 -7.38 19.26
C CYS A 72 -5.44 -7.04 20.68
N MET A 73 -6.13 -7.59 21.69
CA MET A 73 -5.70 -7.46 23.09
C MET A 73 -4.73 -8.59 23.41
N THR A 74 -3.57 -8.26 23.97
CA THR A 74 -2.62 -9.26 24.47
C THR A 74 -3.07 -9.81 25.83
N LYS A 75 -2.39 -10.87 26.31
CA LYS A 75 -2.64 -11.44 27.64
C LYS A 75 -2.45 -10.41 28.76
N ASP A 76 -1.54 -9.47 28.56
CA ASP A 76 -1.23 -8.38 29.52
C ASP A 76 -2.18 -7.18 29.40
N ARG A 77 -3.27 -7.32 28.62
CA ARG A 77 -4.25 -6.26 28.32
C ARG A 77 -3.65 -5.06 27.60
N GLU A 78 -2.52 -5.24 26.92
CA GLU A 78 -1.98 -4.22 26.03
C GLU A 78 -2.64 -4.34 24.65
N LEU A 79 -2.96 -3.19 24.05
CA LEU A 79 -3.50 -3.14 22.69
C LEU A 79 -2.36 -3.31 21.69
N PHE A 80 -2.21 -4.51 21.13
CA PHE A 80 -1.29 -4.78 20.04
C PHE A 80 -1.94 -4.42 18.70
N GLN A 81 -1.20 -3.71 17.85
CA GLN A 81 -1.70 -3.20 16.58
C GLN A 81 -0.72 -3.55 15.47
N TYR A 82 -1.25 -4.04 14.36
CA TYR A 82 -0.45 -4.62 13.30
C TYR A 82 -1.12 -4.39 11.94
N GLY A 83 -0.29 -4.36 10.90
CA GLY A 83 -0.72 -4.35 9.51
C GLY A 83 -0.78 -5.79 9.02
N ARG A 84 -1.93 -6.21 8.51
CA ARG A 84 -2.06 -7.46 7.77
C ARG A 84 -2.02 -7.15 6.28
N VAL A 85 -1.02 -7.67 5.60
CA VAL A 85 -0.73 -7.41 4.19
C VAL A 85 -1.00 -8.65 3.38
N ARG A 86 -1.57 -8.47 2.19
CA ARG A 86 -1.78 -9.54 1.22
C ARG A 86 -1.26 -9.10 -0.13
N PHE A 87 -0.56 -10.00 -0.79
CA PHE A 87 0.07 -9.79 -2.09
C PHE A 87 -0.43 -10.83 -3.07
N GLN A 88 -0.43 -10.46 -4.35
CA GLN A 88 -0.50 -11.37 -5.48
C GLN A 88 0.26 -10.72 -6.64
N GLY A 89 1.12 -11.47 -7.31
CA GLY A 89 2.02 -10.92 -8.32
C GLY A 89 3.13 -10.06 -7.73
N LEU A 90 3.99 -9.55 -8.61
CA LEU A 90 5.15 -8.74 -8.23
C LEU A 90 4.72 -7.37 -7.70
N SER A 91 4.69 -7.31 -6.38
CA SER A 91 4.22 -6.19 -5.57
C SER A 91 5.05 -6.12 -4.29
N ALA A 92 5.00 -5.01 -3.57
CA ALA A 92 5.77 -4.84 -2.35
C ALA A 92 5.00 -4.07 -1.29
N ALA A 93 5.38 -4.32 -0.03
CA ALA A 93 5.01 -3.50 1.10
C ALA A 93 6.23 -3.23 1.96
N LEU A 94 6.38 -1.98 2.39
CA LEU A 94 7.48 -1.51 3.21
C LEU A 94 6.92 -0.79 4.43
N VAL A 95 7.52 -1.02 5.60
CA VAL A 95 7.28 -0.18 6.78
C VAL A 95 8.59 0.43 7.22
N PHE A 96 8.58 1.74 7.37
CA PHE A 96 9.71 2.50 7.89
C PHE A 96 9.38 3.04 9.28
N ARG A 97 10.33 2.91 10.20
CA ARG A 97 10.25 3.44 11.56
C ARG A 97 11.48 4.25 11.85
N HIS A 98 11.31 5.48 12.30
CA HIS A 98 12.43 6.43 12.49
C HIS A 98 13.34 6.49 11.25
N ASN A 99 12.73 6.51 10.07
CA ASN A 99 13.40 6.57 8.77
C ASN A 99 14.28 5.36 8.44
N GLN A 100 14.05 4.22 9.12
CA GLN A 100 14.72 2.96 8.84
C GLN A 100 13.73 1.89 8.40
N LEU A 101 14.11 1.06 7.43
CA LEU A 101 13.29 -0.07 6.99
C LEU A 101 13.19 -1.13 8.08
N VAL A 102 11.98 -1.35 8.62
CA VAL A 102 11.72 -2.36 9.67
C VAL A 102 10.88 -3.54 9.17
N PHE A 103 10.25 -3.43 8.00
CA PHE A 103 9.53 -4.52 7.36
C PHE A 103 9.61 -4.39 5.85
N GLN A 104 9.85 -5.51 5.18
CA GLN A 104 9.78 -5.64 3.74
C GLN A 104 9.06 -6.95 3.38
N GLY A 105 7.94 -6.81 2.67
CA GLY A 105 7.25 -7.92 2.03
C GLY A 105 7.28 -7.73 0.52
N VAL A 106 7.57 -8.81 -0.22
CA VAL A 106 7.59 -8.83 -1.68
C VAL A 106 6.70 -9.99 -2.14
N GLY A 107 5.70 -9.69 -2.96
CA GLY A 107 4.82 -10.67 -3.56
C GLY A 107 5.48 -11.41 -4.71
N ASP A 108 5.00 -12.63 -4.95
CA ASP A 108 5.31 -13.44 -6.13
C ASP A 108 4.01 -13.86 -6.83
N ALA A 109 4.07 -14.82 -7.75
CA ALA A 109 2.89 -15.29 -8.46
C ALA A 109 1.79 -15.88 -7.55
N THR A 110 2.12 -16.25 -6.31
CA THR A 110 1.18 -16.82 -5.36
C THR A 110 0.52 -15.75 -4.49
N VAL A 111 -0.61 -16.10 -3.88
CA VAL A 111 -1.26 -15.23 -2.91
C VAL A 111 -0.60 -15.41 -1.55
N GLN A 112 0.06 -14.37 -1.06
CA GLN A 112 0.77 -14.39 0.22
C GLN A 112 0.12 -13.47 1.23
N THR A 113 0.18 -13.81 2.51
CA THR A 113 -0.29 -12.95 3.61
C THR A 113 0.80 -12.83 4.66
N LEU A 114 1.18 -11.59 4.98
CA LEU A 114 2.18 -11.26 5.99
C LEU A 114 1.58 -10.32 7.03
N GLU A 115 2.16 -10.31 8.23
CA GLU A 115 1.77 -9.43 9.32
C GLU A 115 2.99 -8.68 9.85
N THR A 116 2.82 -7.43 10.23
CA THR A 116 3.89 -6.59 10.77
C THR A 116 3.38 -5.69 11.89
N SER A 117 4.17 -5.51 12.95
CA SER A 117 3.81 -4.63 14.06
C SER A 117 3.90 -3.16 13.63
N LEU A 118 2.89 -2.38 13.97
CA LEU A 118 2.80 -0.97 13.58
C LEU A 118 2.82 -0.07 14.82
N HIS A 119 3.52 1.05 14.69
CA HIS A 119 3.69 2.06 15.73
C HIS A 119 3.30 3.44 15.19
N HIS A 120 2.97 4.34 16.11
CA HIS A 120 2.75 5.73 15.75
C HIS A 120 4.01 6.33 15.09
N ASN A 121 3.80 7.09 14.01
CA ASN A 121 4.82 7.68 13.13
C ASN A 121 5.55 6.70 12.20
N ASP A 122 5.17 5.42 12.17
CA ASP A 122 5.63 4.54 11.10
C ASP A 122 5.13 5.07 9.74
N VAL A 123 5.90 4.91 8.67
CA VAL A 123 5.45 5.15 7.29
C VAL A 123 5.19 3.79 6.64
N PHE A 124 3.99 3.60 6.12
CA PHE A 124 3.56 2.37 5.48
C PHE A 124 3.35 2.60 3.98
N ALA A 125 4.08 1.88 3.16
CA ALA A 125 4.02 1.97 1.72
C ALA A 125 3.63 0.64 1.06
N LEU A 126 2.81 0.70 0.02
CA LEU A 126 2.48 -0.38 -0.89
C LEU A 126 2.86 0.00 -2.32
N LEU A 127 3.28 -0.99 -3.09
CA LEU A 127 3.58 -0.85 -4.51
C LEU A 127 3.03 -2.04 -5.29
N SER A 128 2.37 -1.75 -6.42
CA SER A 128 2.02 -2.74 -7.44
C SER A 128 2.73 -2.43 -8.76
N GLY A 129 2.90 -3.45 -9.59
CA GLY A 129 3.47 -3.36 -10.94
C GLY A 129 4.98 -3.32 -10.94
N ILE A 130 5.62 -4.15 -10.09
CA ILE A 130 7.08 -4.27 -10.04
C ILE A 130 7.55 -5.23 -11.14
N SER A 131 8.64 -4.89 -11.82
CA SER A 131 9.25 -5.78 -12.82
C SER A 131 10.02 -6.93 -12.15
N PRO A 132 10.03 -8.15 -12.72
CA PRO A 132 10.84 -9.27 -12.22
C PRO A 132 12.34 -9.00 -12.28
N HIS A 133 12.76 -8.02 -13.08
CA HIS A 133 14.17 -7.64 -13.25
C HIS A 133 14.60 -6.51 -12.29
N GLU A 134 13.71 -6.07 -11.41
CA GLU A 134 13.99 -4.97 -10.49
C GLU A 134 14.98 -5.37 -9.40
N ASN A 135 15.90 -4.48 -9.06
CA ASN A 135 16.85 -4.71 -7.95
C ASN A 135 16.21 -4.25 -6.64
N ILE A 136 15.41 -5.14 -6.05
CA ILE A 136 14.62 -4.85 -4.85
C ILE A 136 15.47 -4.29 -3.68
N PRO A 137 16.66 -4.84 -3.33
CA PRO A 137 17.50 -4.26 -2.28
C PRO A 137 18.05 -2.86 -2.59
N ALA A 138 18.36 -2.55 -3.85
CA ALA A 138 18.80 -1.21 -4.23
C ALA A 138 17.63 -0.22 -4.19
N TRP A 139 16.47 -0.64 -4.70
CA TRP A 139 15.22 0.12 -4.67
C TRP A 139 14.81 0.47 -3.23
N ALA A 140 14.75 -0.52 -2.33
CA ALA A 140 14.35 -0.27 -0.94
C ALA A 140 15.26 0.73 -0.21
N ARG A 141 16.58 0.70 -0.47
CA ARG A 141 17.54 1.68 0.08
C ARG A 141 17.34 3.09 -0.47
N ALA A 142 16.96 3.22 -1.74
CA ALA A 142 16.65 4.52 -2.32
C ALA A 142 15.38 5.12 -1.69
N VAL A 143 14.36 4.29 -1.46
CA VAL A 143 13.13 4.71 -0.77
C VAL A 143 13.41 5.09 0.69
N GLU A 144 14.26 4.35 1.40
CA GLU A 144 14.69 4.68 2.76
C GLU A 144 15.33 6.07 2.85
N LYS A 145 16.12 6.46 1.82
CA LYS A 145 16.65 7.82 1.71
C LYS A 145 15.54 8.85 1.50
N ALA A 146 14.55 8.56 0.67
CA ALA A 146 13.43 9.48 0.43
C ALA A 146 12.63 9.79 1.70
N ILE A 147 12.50 8.81 2.60
CA ILE A 147 11.83 8.97 3.89
C ILE A 147 12.56 9.99 4.79
N LEU A 148 13.89 10.10 4.69
CA LEU A 148 14.66 11.10 5.42
C LEU A 148 14.43 12.52 4.89
N ASP A 149 14.24 12.63 3.58
CA ASP A 149 14.34 13.89 2.85
C ASP A 149 12.97 14.54 2.57
N GLY A 150 11.85 13.81 2.71
CA GLY A 150 10.54 14.31 2.29
C GLY A 150 9.33 13.75 3.03
N ASP A 151 8.15 14.26 2.64
CA ASP A 151 6.86 13.80 3.15
C ASP A 151 6.36 12.55 2.41
N VAL A 152 5.15 12.09 2.77
CA VAL A 152 4.53 10.91 2.16
C VAL A 152 4.29 11.05 0.65
N GLU A 153 4.15 12.27 0.13
CA GLU A 153 3.93 12.51 -1.28
C GLU A 153 5.22 12.34 -2.08
N TYR A 154 6.31 12.90 -1.57
CA TYR A 154 7.65 12.70 -2.10
C TYR A 154 8.04 11.22 -2.08
N VAL A 155 7.76 10.52 -0.97
CA VAL A 155 8.04 9.07 -0.84
C VAL A 155 7.24 8.28 -1.88
N ALA A 156 5.96 8.57 -2.06
CA ALA A 156 5.13 7.87 -3.04
C ALA A 156 5.65 8.06 -4.48
N GLU A 157 6.16 9.24 -4.79
CA GLU A 157 6.76 9.55 -6.09
C GLU A 157 8.11 8.84 -6.27
N GLU A 158 8.99 8.93 -5.28
CA GLU A 158 10.32 8.31 -5.34
C GLU A 158 10.24 6.79 -5.49
N MET A 159 9.26 6.15 -4.86
CA MET A 159 9.00 4.72 -5.03
C MET A 159 8.79 4.31 -6.49
N LEU A 160 8.18 5.18 -7.31
CA LEU A 160 7.97 4.94 -8.73
C LEU A 160 9.19 5.33 -9.56
N LEU A 161 9.84 6.44 -9.24
CA LEU A 161 11.05 6.91 -9.95
C LEU A 161 12.20 5.92 -9.88
N GLN A 162 12.30 5.17 -8.78
CA GLN A 162 13.35 4.18 -8.57
C GLN A 162 13.11 2.86 -9.30
N LEU A 163 11.97 2.68 -9.97
CA LEU A 163 11.72 1.52 -10.82
C LEU A 163 12.47 1.67 -12.14
N ARG A 164 13.34 0.71 -12.45
CA ARG A 164 14.19 0.72 -13.65
C ARG A 164 13.46 0.22 -14.88
N CYS A 165 12.46 -0.65 -14.68
CA CYS A 165 11.67 -1.22 -15.76
C CYS A 165 10.18 -0.96 -15.49
N PRO A 166 9.60 0.13 -16.04
CA PRO A 166 8.18 0.39 -15.88
C PRO A 166 7.37 -0.72 -16.56
N THR A 167 6.43 -1.30 -15.82
CA THR A 167 5.42 -2.23 -16.36
C THR A 167 4.32 -1.43 -17.07
N GLU A 168 3.22 -2.07 -17.53
CA GLU A 168 2.05 -1.37 -18.12
C GLU A 168 1.36 -0.36 -17.16
N GLY A 169 1.89 -0.21 -15.95
CA GLY A 169 1.51 0.81 -14.99
C GLY A 169 1.84 0.35 -13.57
N SER A 170 2.53 1.19 -12.80
CA SER A 170 2.84 0.95 -11.40
C SER A 170 2.09 1.94 -10.53
N THR A 171 1.64 1.51 -9.35
CA THR A 171 0.92 2.37 -8.41
C THR A 171 1.54 2.25 -7.03
N SER A 172 1.92 3.39 -6.46
CA SER A 172 2.45 3.54 -5.11
C SER A 172 1.39 4.17 -4.22
N VAL A 173 1.15 3.56 -3.05
CA VAL A 173 0.23 4.08 -2.02
C VAL A 173 1.01 4.17 -0.73
N VAL A 174 1.10 5.35 -0.14
CA VAL A 174 1.89 5.63 1.06
C VAL A 174 1.01 6.32 2.09
N ALA A 175 1.17 5.97 3.36
CA ALA A 175 0.49 6.62 4.46
C ALA A 175 1.38 6.66 5.70
N LYS A 176 1.19 7.68 6.53
CA LYS A 176 1.78 7.76 7.86
C LYS A 176 0.85 7.14 8.89
N ILE A 177 1.38 6.32 9.79
CA ILE A 177 0.63 5.73 10.88
C ILE A 177 0.45 6.76 11.98
N SER A 178 -0.80 7.11 12.25
CA SER A 178 -1.16 8.04 13.32
C SER A 178 -2.03 7.37 14.36
N LYS A 179 -2.18 8.02 15.51
CA LYS A 179 -2.97 7.55 16.65
C LYS A 179 -3.92 8.65 17.07
N PHE A 180 -5.21 8.35 17.08
CA PHE A 180 -6.20 9.34 17.51
C PHE A 180 -6.13 9.52 19.02
N SER A 181 -6.00 10.78 19.46
CA SER A 181 -6.04 11.19 20.86
C SER A 181 -7.38 11.86 21.16
N THR A 182 -7.89 11.66 22.38
CA THR A 182 -9.15 12.26 22.81
C THR A 182 -9.05 13.78 22.83
N GLY A 183 -9.94 14.47 22.13
CA GLY A 183 -10.06 15.94 22.15
C GLY A 183 -9.66 16.68 20.87
N LEU A 184 -9.19 15.98 19.84
CA LEU A 184 -8.92 16.57 18.52
C LEU A 184 -10.05 16.28 17.52
N PRO A 185 -10.27 17.17 16.53
CA PRO A 185 -11.23 16.91 15.46
C PRO A 185 -10.84 15.64 14.66
N GLU A 186 -11.86 14.89 14.23
CA GLU A 186 -11.69 13.67 13.45
C GLU A 186 -11.09 14.02 12.07
N PRO A 187 -10.01 13.34 11.61
CA PRO A 187 -9.41 13.62 10.31
C PRO A 187 -10.34 13.22 9.14
N PRO A 188 -10.14 13.79 7.94
CA PRO A 188 -10.94 13.46 6.76
C PRO A 188 -10.78 11.98 6.37
N ARG A 189 -11.88 11.31 6.03
CA ARG A 189 -11.96 9.84 5.97
C ARG A 189 -11.56 9.18 4.64
N ILE A 190 -11.45 9.91 3.53
CA ILE A 190 -11.48 9.28 2.19
C ILE A 190 -10.50 9.91 1.17
N SER A 191 -9.78 9.05 0.45
CA SER A 191 -9.13 9.33 -0.83
C SER A 191 -9.35 8.14 -1.78
N HIS A 192 -10.16 8.30 -2.83
CA HIS A 192 -10.44 7.26 -3.84
C HIS A 192 -10.34 7.82 -5.26
N ALA A 193 -9.68 7.08 -6.16
CA ALA A 193 -9.99 7.06 -7.59
C ALA A 193 -10.42 5.63 -7.93
N MET A 194 -11.48 5.47 -8.72
CA MET A 194 -11.98 4.17 -9.18
C MET A 194 -11.40 3.83 -10.54
#